data_AF-A0A1B1ZYG8-F1
#
_entry.id   AF-A0A1B1ZYG8-F1
#
_cell.length_a   1.000
_cell.length_b   1.000
_cell.length_c   1.000
_cell.angle_alpha   90.00
_cell.angle_beta   90.00
_cell.angle_gamma   90.00
#
_symmetry.space_group_name_H-M   'P 1'
#
loop_
_entity.id
_entity.type
_entity.pdbx_description
1 polymer ?
#
loop_
_entity_poly.entity_id
_entity_poly.type
_entity_poly.pdbx_seq_one_letter_code
_entity_poly.pdbx_strand_id
1 'polypeptide(L)'
;MTWLFLDATESMGTEPMGLVERRFCRACAPTGPVADLACVRCGDGPLSGADLAAADTGDGRTSTMLQAWMSSTGWRLSGPVCPDCVGELAR
;
A
#
# COMPACT_ATOMS: atom_id res chain seq x y z
N MET A 1 -13.54 2.17 0.06
CA MET A 1 -12.37 1.39 0.48
C MET A 1 -11.16 1.96 -0.20
N THR A 2 -10.06 2.10 0.52
CA THR A 2 -8.79 2.61 -0.02
C THR A 2 -7.95 1.44 -0.52
N TRP A 3 -7.34 1.61 -1.68
CA TRP A 3 -6.56 0.58 -2.35
C TRP A 3 -5.23 1.14 -2.86
N LEU A 4 -4.18 0.32 -2.84
CA LEU A 4 -2.87 0.63 -3.40
C LEU A 4 -2.65 -0.16 -4.68
N PHE A 5 -2.10 0.51 -5.70
CA PHE A 5 -1.69 -0.10 -6.96
C PHE A 5 -0.28 0.36 -7.33
N LEU A 6 0.43 -0.49 -8.08
CA LEU A 6 1.55 0.00 -8.87
C LEU A 6 1.02 1.00 -9.89
N ASP A 7 1.67 2.15 -9.96
CA ASP A 7 1.47 3.13 -11.01
C ASP A 7 2.08 2.57 -12.30
N ALA A 8 1.23 1.90 -13.07
CA ALA A 8 1.55 1.39 -14.39
C ALA A 8 1.05 2.36 -15.46
N THR A 9 1.10 3.68 -15.24
CA THR A 9 0.93 4.61 -16.37
C THR A 9 2.10 4.42 -17.30
N GLU A 10 1.91 3.53 -18.26
CA GLU A 10 2.87 3.27 -19.31
C GLU A 10 3.14 4.55 -20.11
N SER A 11 4.43 4.80 -20.36
CA SER A 11 4.97 5.51 -21.52
C SER A 11 5.03 7.05 -21.45
N MET A 12 6.12 7.57 -20.88
CA MET A 12 7.24 8.17 -21.65
C MET A 12 8.15 9.00 -20.73
N GLY A 13 8.84 8.34 -19.80
CA GLY A 13 9.82 9.00 -18.94
C GLY A 13 10.51 8.00 -18.03
N THR A 14 11.80 8.21 -17.75
CA THR A 14 12.60 7.48 -16.76
C THR A 14 12.17 7.85 -15.34
N GLU A 15 10.89 7.71 -15.02
CA GLU A 15 10.39 7.94 -13.67
C GLU A 15 10.20 6.58 -13.00
N PRO A 16 10.65 6.41 -11.74
CA PRO A 16 10.50 5.14 -11.05
C PRO A 16 9.00 4.84 -10.91
N MET A 17 8.61 3.60 -11.23
CA MET A 17 7.26 3.09 -10.96
C MET A 17 6.85 3.50 -9.55
N GLY A 18 5.75 4.24 -9.43
CA GLY A 18 5.24 4.75 -8.15
C GLY A 18 4.20 3.82 -7.54
N LEU A 19 3.86 4.05 -6.27
CA LEU A 19 2.64 3.51 -5.69
C LEU A 19 1.57 4.59 -5.66
N VAL A 20 0.37 4.24 -6.13
CA VAL A 20 -0.77 5.14 -6.14
C VAL A 20 -1.89 4.63 -5.24
N GLU A 21 -2.40 5.53 -4.41
CA GLU A 21 -3.60 5.30 -3.62
C GLU A 21 -4.84 5.64 -4.44
N ARG A 22 -5.81 4.73 -4.49
CA ARG A 22 -7.09 4.94 -5.17
C ARG A 22 -8.24 4.45 -4.29
N ARG A 23 -9.37 5.17 -4.34
CA ARG A 23 -10.57 4.80 -3.58
C ARG A 23 -11.61 4.19 -4.51
N PHE A 24 -12.10 3.02 -4.12
CA PHE A 24 -13.15 2.32 -4.86
C PHE A 24 -14.39 2.12 -3.98
N CYS A 25 -15.54 2.21 -4.63
CA CYS A 25 -16.80 1.74 -4.07
C CYS A 25 -16.81 0.20 -4.01
N ARG A 26 -17.65 -0.40 -3.16
CA ARG A 26 -17.73 -1.88 -3.07
C ARG A 26 -18.08 -2.54 -4.41
N ALA A 27 -18.93 -1.91 -5.21
CA ALA A 27 -19.30 -2.42 -6.55
C ALA A 27 -18.23 -2.14 -7.62
N CYS A 28 -17.30 -1.23 -7.35
CA CYS A 28 -16.27 -0.75 -8.27
C CYS A 28 -14.90 -1.34 -7.93
N ALA A 29 -14.82 -2.15 -6.87
CA ALA A 29 -13.59 -2.73 -6.40
C ALA A 29 -13.01 -3.64 -7.49
N PRO A 30 -11.73 -3.51 -7.83
CA PRO A 30 -11.12 -4.36 -8.84
C PRO A 30 -11.13 -5.83 -8.40
N THR A 31 -11.35 -6.71 -9.37
CA THR A 31 -11.29 -8.17 -9.18
C THR A 31 -9.86 -8.67 -9.26
N GLY A 32 -9.51 -9.64 -8.40
CA GLY A 32 -8.19 -10.27 -8.38
C GLY A 32 -7.75 -10.61 -6.96
N PRO A 33 -6.52 -11.14 -6.78
CA PRO A 33 -5.93 -11.30 -5.47
C PRO A 33 -5.80 -9.94 -4.77
N VAL A 34 -5.99 -9.95 -3.45
CA VAL A 34 -5.89 -8.78 -2.59
C VAL A 34 -5.05 -9.19 -1.39
N ALA A 35 -4.08 -8.38 -1.04
CA ALA A 35 -3.34 -8.50 0.21
C ALA A 35 -3.73 -7.33 1.11
N ASP A 36 -3.87 -7.61 2.40
CA ASP A 36 -4.27 -6.58 3.37
C ASP A 36 -3.02 -5.94 3.98
N LEU A 37 -2.90 -4.61 3.87
CA LEU A 37 -1.93 -3.86 4.65
C LEU A 37 -2.61 -3.35 5.92
N ALA A 38 -2.78 -4.22 6.91
CA ALA A 38 -3.39 -3.86 8.19
C ALA A 38 -2.39 -3.20 9.13
N CYS A 39 -2.82 -2.11 9.76
CA CYS A 39 -2.24 -1.63 10.99
C CYS A 39 -2.43 -2.68 12.09
N VAL A 40 -1.36 -3.10 12.76
CA VAL A 40 -1.42 -4.08 13.84
C VAL A 40 -2.18 -3.57 15.09
N ARG A 41 -2.50 -2.28 15.16
CA ARG A 41 -3.20 -1.67 16.30
C ARG A 41 -4.70 -1.54 16.08
N CYS A 42 -5.12 -0.91 14.98
CA CYS A 42 -6.54 -0.67 14.70
C CYS A 42 -7.14 -1.69 13.72
N GLY A 43 -6.31 -2.50 13.05
CA GLY A 43 -6.75 -3.43 12.01
C GLY A 43 -7.17 -2.75 10.71
N ASP A 44 -6.96 -1.44 10.57
CA ASP A 44 -7.29 -0.66 9.37
C ASP A 44 -6.05 -0.42 8.50
N GLY A 45 -6.30 -0.20 7.22
CA GLY A 45 -5.28 0.19 6.25
C GLY A 45 -5.77 -0.03 4.82
N PRO A 46 -4.95 0.35 3.82
CA PRO A 46 -5.32 0.18 2.44
C PRO A 46 -5.21 -1.29 2.00
N LEU A 47 -6.02 -1.65 1.01
CA LEU A 47 -5.96 -2.95 0.34
C LEU A 47 -4.94 -2.91 -0.79
N SER A 48 -4.00 -3.83 -0.82
CA SER A 48 -3.05 -3.98 -1.93
C SER A 48 -3.72 -4.68 -3.10
N GLY A 49 -3.74 -4.02 -4.27
CA GLY A 49 -4.24 -4.59 -5.51
C GLY A 49 -3.42 -5.78 -6.00
N ALA A 50 -3.95 -6.49 -7.00
CA ALA A 50 -3.43 -7.79 -7.46
C ALA A 50 -1.94 -7.84 -7.75
N ASP A 51 -1.36 -6.79 -8.34
CA ASP A 51 0.06 -6.73 -8.66
C ASP A 51 0.94 -6.69 -7.40
N LEU A 52 0.55 -5.84 -6.43
CA LEU A 52 1.19 -5.75 -5.12
C LEU A 52 0.97 -7.01 -4.28
N ALA A 53 -0.23 -7.58 -4.34
CA ALA A 53 -0.57 -8.81 -3.63
C ALA A 53 0.21 -10.02 -4.17
N ALA A 54 0.45 -10.10 -5.47
CA ALA A 54 1.28 -11.14 -6.06
C ALA A 54 2.76 -10.98 -5.68
N ALA A 55 3.23 -9.73 -5.60
CA ALA A 55 4.62 -9.42 -5.31
C ALA A 55 5.06 -9.66 -3.86
N ASP A 56 4.12 -9.68 -2.90
CA ASP A 56 4.33 -10.14 -1.52
C ASP A 56 4.90 -11.57 -1.46
N THR A 57 4.73 -12.34 -2.54
CA THR A 57 5.18 -13.73 -2.67
C THR A 57 6.60 -13.89 -3.22
N GLY A 58 7.31 -12.83 -3.64
CA GLY A 58 8.69 -13.01 -4.11
C GLY A 58 9.39 -11.88 -4.86
N ASP A 59 8.77 -10.72 -5.09
CA ASP A 59 9.42 -9.61 -5.78
C ASP A 59 9.92 -8.54 -4.78
N GLY A 60 11.23 -8.56 -4.52
CA GLY A 60 11.87 -7.66 -3.55
C GLY A 60 11.79 -6.17 -3.92
N ARG A 61 11.57 -5.83 -5.20
CA ARG A 61 11.42 -4.44 -5.62
C ARG A 61 10.07 -3.89 -5.19
N THR A 62 9.00 -4.65 -5.38
CA THR A 62 7.67 -4.23 -4.92
C THR A 62 7.59 -4.12 -3.40
N SER A 63 8.23 -5.04 -2.66
CA SER A 63 8.37 -4.91 -1.21
C SER A 63 9.10 -3.62 -0.81
N THR A 64 10.14 -3.22 -1.56
CA THR A 64 10.88 -1.98 -1.29
C THR A 64 10.02 -0.74 -1.57
N MET A 65 9.24 -0.77 -2.66
CA MET A 65 8.32 0.32 -2.99
C MET A 65 7.23 0.48 -1.93
N LEU A 66 6.64 -0.62 -1.47
CA LEU A 66 5.63 -0.61 -0.41
C LEU A 66 6.19 -0.04 0.89
N GLN A 67 7.39 -0.45 1.30
CA GLN A 67 8.06 0.12 2.46
C GLN A 67 8.39 1.60 2.31
N ALA A 68 8.80 2.04 1.12
CA ALA A 68 9.07 3.45 0.83
C ALA A 68 7.80 4.30 0.90
N TRP A 69 6.69 3.83 0.33
CA TRP A 69 5.39 4.49 0.42
C TRP A 69 4.85 4.53 1.85
N MET A 70 4.96 3.43 2.58
CA MET A 70 4.57 3.36 3.99
C MET A 70 5.37 4.37 4.81
N SER A 71 6.68 4.44 4.61
CA SER A 71 7.54 5.40 5.30
C SER A 71 7.18 6.85 4.96
N SER A 72 6.90 7.16 3.67
CA SER A 72 6.55 8.51 3.24
C SER A 72 5.18 8.97 3.74
N THR A 73 4.25 8.04 3.96
CA THR A 73 2.93 8.29 4.52
C THR A 73 2.90 8.24 6.05
N GLY A 74 4.05 8.04 6.70
CA GLY A 74 4.20 8.10 8.16
C GLY A 74 3.88 6.80 8.89
N TRP A 75 3.81 5.67 8.19
CA TRP A 75 3.73 4.36 8.83
C TRP A 75 5.04 3.98 9.51
N ARG A 76 4.94 3.25 10.62
CA ARG A 76 6.09 2.55 11.22
C ARG A 76 6.16 1.13 10.69
N LEU A 77 7.31 0.73 10.14
CA LEU A 77 7.49 -0.56 9.47
C LEU A 77 7.79 -1.74 10.42
N SER A 78 8.31 -1.49 11.63
CA SER A 78 8.58 -2.54 12.63
C SER A 78 7.28 -2.97 13.32
N GLY A 79 6.52 -3.82 12.62
CA GLY A 79 5.11 -4.08 12.91
C GLY A 79 4.28 -2.92 12.34
N PRO A 80 3.61 -3.08 11.18
CA PRO A 80 3.00 -1.96 10.47
C PRO A 80 2.00 -1.21 11.36
N VAL A 81 2.31 0.05 11.72
CA VAL A 81 1.39 0.95 12.44
C VAL A 81 1.09 2.16 11.57
N CYS A 82 -0.19 2.45 11.36
CA CYS A 82 -0.66 3.58 10.55
C CYS A 82 -0.33 4.93 11.19
N PRO A 83 -0.22 6.02 10.40
CA PRO A 83 0.14 7.35 10.89
C PRO A 83 -0.79 7.88 12.00
N ASP A 84 -2.07 7.52 11.96
CA ASP A 84 -3.04 7.92 12.98
C ASP A 84 -2.65 7.33 14.35
N CYS A 85 -2.47 6.01 14.41
CA CYS A 85 -2.04 5.31 15.62
C CYS A 85 -0.61 5.65 16.06
N VAL A 86 0.26 6.11 15.14
CA VAL A 86 1.58 6.66 15.48
C VAL A 86 1.42 8.01 16.18
N GLY A 87 0.56 8.89 15.67
CA GLY A 87 0.26 10.19 16.27
C GLY A 87 -0.37 10.08 17.65
N GLU A 88 -1.20 9.06 17.89
CA GLU A 88 -1.76 8.76 19.21
C GLU A 88 -0.71 8.28 20.23
N LEU A 89 0.35 7.58 19.80
CA LEU A 89 1.44 7.14 20.70
C LEU A 89 2.40 8.24 21.09
N ALA A 90 2.47 9.30 20.28
CA ALA A 90 3.38 10.42 20.50
C ALA A 90 2.78 11.53 21.39
N ARG A 91 1.50 11.40 21.78
CA ARG A 91 0.83 12.29 22.75
C ARG A 91 0.93 11.74 24.17
#